data_AF-A0A957ZLL8-F1
#
_entry.id   AF-A0A957ZLL8-F1
#
_cell.length_a   1.000
_cell.length_b   1.000
_cell.length_c   1.000
_cell.angle_alpha   90.00
_cell.angle_beta   90.00
_cell.angle_gamma   90.00
#
_symmetry.space_group_name_H-M   'P 1'
#
loop_
_entity.id
_entity.type
_entity.pdbx_description
1 polymer ?
#
loop_
_entity_poly.entity_id
_entity_poly.type
_entity_poly.pdbx_seq_one_letter_code
_entity_poly.pdbx_strand_id
1 'polypeptide(L)'
;AEAGYPDGEGFPKLTLKLRSEGPAPTAVAQAYASALKDTLGIDVEVTNMDFKAYMDEMNAKPTQMQFTLISYGMDYLDPSNMLGVFLSGGRHPWSNADYDALVKEASAFLGDPGERTQMFQDAEKILVDDAAFVFAYHQTPGDMIKPYLKGPSLEPDANGVAAWHWPGFSSFSDLLSGVYISNDVSDYRQAPN
;
A
#
# COMPACT_ATOMS: atom_id res chain seq x y z
N ALA A 1 -18.97 4.67 21.49
CA ALA A 1 -19.60 4.68 22.82
C ALA A 1 -18.89 3.77 23.84
N GLU A 2 -18.78 2.45 23.62
CA GLU A 2 -18.15 1.52 24.60
C GLU A 2 -16.71 1.88 24.98
N ALA A 3 -15.93 2.41 24.03
CA ALA A 3 -14.57 2.91 24.28
C ALA A 3 -14.50 4.21 25.11
N GLY A 4 -15.62 4.72 25.63
CA GLY A 4 -15.68 5.95 26.45
C GLY A 4 -15.92 7.25 25.67
N TYR A 5 -16.09 7.16 24.35
CA TYR A 5 -16.31 8.30 23.46
C TYR A 5 -17.65 8.10 22.70
N PRO A 6 -18.81 8.38 23.33
CA PRO A 6 -20.09 8.43 22.61
C PRO A 6 -20.07 9.61 21.64
N ASP A 7 -20.50 9.39 20.40
CA ASP A 7 -20.54 10.41 19.33
C ASP A 7 -19.22 11.20 19.15
N GLY A 8 -18.09 10.59 19.48
CA GLY A 8 -16.76 11.21 19.40
C GLY A 8 -16.46 12.22 20.51
N GLU A 9 -17.39 12.45 21.45
CA GLU A 9 -17.20 13.39 22.54
C GLU A 9 -16.02 13.00 23.42
N GLY A 10 -15.10 13.94 23.65
CA GLY A 10 -13.88 13.72 24.43
C GLY A 10 -12.80 12.91 23.72
N PHE A 11 -13.01 12.51 22.46
CA PHE A 11 -12.00 11.77 21.69
C PHE A 11 -10.77 12.67 21.45
N PRO A 12 -9.53 12.17 21.64
CA PRO A 12 -8.33 12.96 21.42
C PRO A 12 -8.24 13.45 19.97
N LYS A 13 -7.67 14.65 19.76
CA LYS A 13 -7.39 15.11 18.39
C LYS A 13 -6.48 14.13 17.67
N LEU A 14 -6.85 13.78 16.45
CA LEU A 14 -6.04 12.91 15.58
C LEU A 14 -5.45 13.71 14.43
N THR A 15 -4.21 13.38 14.09
CA THR A 15 -3.57 13.84 12.85
C THR A 15 -3.25 12.63 11.99
N LEU A 16 -3.88 12.54 10.82
CA LEU A 16 -3.58 11.57 9.78
C LEU A 16 -2.36 12.05 8.99
N LYS A 17 -1.20 11.44 9.25
CA LYS A 17 0.08 11.79 8.64
C LYS A 17 0.31 11.05 7.33
N LEU A 18 0.73 11.75 6.29
CA LEU A 18 1.07 11.22 4.96
C LEU A 18 2.57 11.35 4.69
N ARG A 19 3.11 10.47 3.85
CA ARG A 19 4.55 10.35 3.54
C ARG A 19 4.89 10.98 2.19
N SER A 20 4.88 12.31 2.13
CA SER A 20 5.16 13.08 0.91
C SER A 20 4.29 12.64 -0.27
N GLU A 21 3.02 12.37 0.00
CA GLU A 21 2.10 11.76 -0.95
C GLU A 21 1.61 12.76 -2.02
N GLY A 22 1.25 12.24 -3.18
CA GLY A 22 0.68 13.04 -4.26
C GLY A 22 -0.78 13.48 -4.03
N PRO A 23 -1.40 14.17 -5.01
CA PRO A 23 -2.76 14.67 -4.88
C PRO A 23 -3.80 13.57 -4.64
N ALA A 24 -3.69 12.41 -5.30
CA ALA A 24 -4.69 11.34 -5.19
C ALA A 24 -4.73 10.70 -3.78
N PRO A 25 -3.60 10.21 -3.19
CA PRO A 25 -3.65 9.71 -1.81
C PRO A 25 -4.01 10.80 -0.79
N THR A 26 -3.62 12.06 -1.04
CA THR A 26 -4.03 13.19 -0.19
C THR A 26 -5.55 13.38 -0.20
N ALA A 27 -6.20 13.31 -1.35
CA ALA A 27 -7.66 13.38 -1.46
C ALA A 27 -8.35 12.21 -0.76
N VAL A 28 -7.79 11.01 -0.84
CA VAL A 28 -8.29 9.83 -0.10
C VAL A 28 -8.18 10.05 1.42
N ALA A 29 -7.06 10.57 1.90
CA ALA A 29 -6.89 10.90 3.32
C ALA A 29 -7.92 11.93 3.82
N GLN A 30 -8.21 12.95 3.00
CA GLN A 30 -9.25 13.94 3.30
C GLN A 30 -10.65 13.30 3.33
N ALA A 31 -10.94 12.36 2.42
CA ALA A 31 -12.19 11.62 2.43
C ALA A 31 -12.35 10.78 3.71
N TYR A 32 -11.28 10.13 4.18
CA TYR A 32 -11.31 9.41 5.47
C TYR A 32 -11.51 10.35 6.66
N ALA A 33 -10.86 11.51 6.68
CA ALA A 33 -11.09 12.50 7.72
C ALA A 33 -12.55 12.97 7.76
N SER A 34 -13.16 13.24 6.60
CA SER A 34 -14.59 13.60 6.50
C SER A 34 -15.48 12.45 6.97
N ALA A 35 -15.22 11.22 6.51
CA ALA A 35 -16.02 10.06 6.88
C ALA A 35 -15.98 9.80 8.39
N LEU A 36 -14.82 9.91 9.03
CA LEU A 36 -14.68 9.77 10.48
C LEU A 36 -15.43 10.87 11.24
N LYS A 37 -15.47 12.10 10.72
CA LYS A 37 -16.26 13.17 11.30
C LYS A 37 -17.76 12.90 11.20
N ASP A 38 -18.22 12.53 10.01
CA ASP A 38 -19.64 12.33 9.73
C ASP A 38 -20.21 11.11 10.44
N THR A 39 -19.41 10.05 10.58
CA THR A 39 -19.88 8.77 11.15
C THR A 39 -19.62 8.64 12.65
N LEU A 40 -18.51 9.21 13.16
CA LEU A 40 -18.07 9.03 14.54
C LEU A 40 -17.94 10.34 15.33
N GLY A 41 -18.15 11.50 14.70
CA GLY A 41 -17.97 12.80 15.34
C GLY A 41 -16.51 13.23 15.54
N ILE A 42 -15.55 12.41 15.08
CA ILE A 42 -14.11 12.59 15.35
C ILE A 42 -13.49 13.55 14.32
N ASP A 43 -12.86 14.61 14.82
CA ASP A 43 -12.09 15.54 14.00
C ASP A 43 -10.68 15.00 13.72
N VAL A 44 -10.34 14.90 12.44
CA VAL A 44 -9.02 14.44 11.98
C VAL A 44 -8.37 15.52 11.12
N GLU A 45 -7.17 15.96 11.51
CA GLU A 45 -6.33 16.81 10.69
C GLU A 45 -5.51 15.96 9.71
N VAL A 46 -5.39 16.37 8.45
CA VAL A 46 -4.53 15.69 7.47
C VAL A 46 -3.24 16.51 7.28
N THR A 47 -2.09 15.87 7.49
CA THR A 47 -0.78 16.52 7.33
C THR A 47 0.10 15.70 6.39
N ASN A 48 0.63 16.34 5.34
CA ASN A 48 1.55 15.70 4.42
C ASN A 48 2.99 16.11 4.76
N MET A 49 3.79 15.14 5.20
CA MET A 49 5.12 15.37 5.74
C MET A 49 6.19 15.16 4.67
N ASP A 50 7.35 15.80 4.84
CA ASP A 50 8.56 15.40 4.14
C ASP A 50 8.88 13.91 4.42
N PHE A 51 9.38 13.20 3.40
CA PHE A 51 9.64 11.77 3.49
C PHE A 51 10.60 11.41 4.63
N LYS A 52 11.68 12.19 4.82
CA LYS A 52 12.67 11.90 5.85
C LYS A 52 12.07 12.09 7.23
N ALA A 53 11.39 13.20 7.47
CA ALA A 53 10.72 13.48 8.74
C ALA A 53 9.68 12.41 9.08
N TYR A 54 8.88 11.99 8.10
CA TYR A 54 7.93 10.90 8.27
C TYR A 54 8.63 9.58 8.69
N MET A 55 9.71 9.20 7.98
CA MET A 55 10.41 7.96 8.28
C MET A 55 11.12 8.01 9.65
N ASP A 56 11.66 9.16 10.04
CA ASP A 56 12.27 9.36 11.36
C ASP A 56 11.24 9.18 12.49
N GLU A 57 10.04 9.75 12.35
CA GLU A 57 8.94 9.56 13.31
C GLU A 57 8.39 8.12 13.34
N MET A 58 8.26 7.47 12.18
CA MET A 58 7.81 6.09 12.07
C MET A 58 8.78 5.12 12.76
N ASN A 59 10.08 5.29 12.51
CA ASN A 59 11.13 4.41 13.03
C ASN A 59 11.52 4.69 14.49
N ALA A 60 11.06 5.80 15.07
CA ALA A 60 11.28 6.09 16.48
C ALA A 60 10.81 4.93 17.38
N LYS A 61 11.47 4.74 18.52
CA LYS A 61 11.11 3.73 19.52
C LYS A 61 10.94 4.42 20.88
N PRO A 62 9.70 4.59 21.39
CA PRO A 62 8.42 4.25 20.77
C PRO A 62 8.13 5.08 19.51
N THR A 63 7.27 4.57 18.62
CA THR A 63 6.89 5.29 17.39
C THR A 63 6.19 6.59 17.72
N GLN A 64 6.43 7.63 16.91
CA GLN A 64 5.73 8.91 17.00
C GLN A 64 4.56 8.99 15.99
N MET A 65 4.30 7.89 15.28
CA MET A 65 3.16 7.73 14.38
C MET A 65 1.97 7.15 15.13
N GLN A 66 0.95 7.98 15.32
CA GLN A 66 -0.31 7.55 15.93
C GLN A 66 -1.34 7.13 14.89
N PHE A 67 -1.45 7.88 13.80
CA PHE A 67 -2.40 7.61 12.73
C PHE A 67 -1.81 8.04 11.38
N THR A 68 -1.79 7.11 10.42
CA THR A 68 -1.16 7.35 9.13
C THR A 68 -1.86 6.58 8.01
N LEU A 69 -1.81 7.14 6.81
CA LEU A 69 -2.12 6.44 5.57
C LEU A 69 -0.81 6.12 4.87
N ILE A 70 -0.54 4.83 4.70
CA ILE A 70 0.67 4.33 4.04
C ILE A 70 0.31 3.24 3.05
N SER A 71 0.98 3.25 1.91
CA SER A 71 0.89 2.19 0.90
C SER A 71 2.08 1.24 0.99
N TYR A 72 1.84 0.02 0.52
CA TYR A 72 2.84 -1.01 0.31
C TYR A 72 2.78 -1.49 -1.14
N GLY A 73 3.96 -1.73 -1.70
CA GLY A 73 4.13 -2.41 -2.97
C GLY A 73 4.89 -3.72 -2.74
N MET A 74 4.60 -4.72 -3.56
CA MET A 74 5.28 -6.01 -3.47
C MET A 74 6.69 -5.95 -4.06
N ASP A 75 7.69 -6.31 -3.27
CA ASP A 75 9.06 -6.62 -3.72
C ASP A 75 9.20 -7.93 -4.55
N TYR A 76 8.27 -8.88 -4.39
CA TYR A 76 8.17 -10.19 -5.05
C TYR A 76 6.75 -10.78 -4.89
N LEU A 77 6.33 -11.66 -5.79
CA LEU A 77 4.96 -12.19 -5.84
C LEU A 77 4.79 -13.41 -4.90
N ASP A 78 4.62 -13.15 -3.61
CA ASP A 78 4.31 -14.17 -2.60
C ASP A 78 3.61 -13.54 -1.38
N PRO A 79 2.65 -14.21 -0.71
CA PRO A 79 1.98 -13.67 0.49
C PRO A 79 2.95 -13.30 1.62
N SER A 80 4.07 -14.03 1.77
CA SER A 80 5.09 -13.72 2.78
C SER A 80 5.66 -12.32 2.66
N ASN A 81 5.62 -11.71 1.47
CA ASN A 81 6.08 -10.37 1.24
C ASN A 81 5.21 -9.33 1.99
N MET A 82 3.90 -9.35 1.75
CA MET A 82 2.97 -8.40 2.36
C MET A 82 2.69 -8.71 3.82
N LEU A 83 2.49 -9.98 4.17
CA LEU A 83 2.25 -10.36 5.56
C LEU A 83 3.53 -10.25 6.42
N GLY A 84 4.71 -10.38 5.82
CA GLY A 84 5.99 -10.18 6.51
C GLY A 84 6.21 -8.74 7.02
N VAL A 85 5.56 -7.75 6.42
CA VAL A 85 5.63 -6.33 6.83
C VAL A 85 5.23 -6.12 8.29
N PHE A 86 4.29 -6.92 8.78
CA PHE A 86 3.64 -6.74 10.09
C PHE A 86 4.23 -7.66 11.17
N LEU A 87 5.31 -8.37 10.87
CA LEU A 87 6.04 -9.15 11.87
C LEU A 87 6.53 -8.25 13.01
N SER A 88 6.42 -8.75 14.24
CA SER A 88 6.82 -8.00 15.44
C SER A 88 8.29 -7.59 15.40
N GLY A 89 8.59 -6.42 15.97
CA GLY A 89 9.94 -5.85 15.97
C GLY A 89 10.29 -5.07 14.70
N GLY A 90 9.40 -5.05 13.71
CA GLY A 90 9.50 -4.21 12.52
C GLY A 90 9.29 -2.71 12.80
N ARG A 91 8.97 -1.97 11.73
CA ARG A 91 8.74 -0.51 11.83
C ARG A 91 7.40 -0.16 12.48
N HIS A 92 6.43 -1.06 12.43
CA HIS A 92 5.11 -0.86 13.00
C HIS A 92 5.07 -1.24 14.49
N PRO A 93 4.27 -0.55 15.30
CA PRO A 93 4.22 -0.79 16.75
C PRO A 93 3.38 -2.02 17.14
N TRP A 94 2.52 -2.52 16.25
CA TRP A 94 1.72 -3.71 16.52
C TRP A 94 2.60 -4.96 16.59
N SER A 95 2.24 -5.87 17.48
CA SER A 95 2.94 -7.13 17.69
C SER A 95 1.93 -8.19 18.12
N ASN A 96 1.98 -9.37 17.53
CA ASN A 96 1.17 -10.50 17.92
C ASN A 96 1.98 -11.79 17.72
N ALA A 97 2.14 -12.57 18.79
CA ALA A 97 3.01 -13.76 18.78
C ALA A 97 2.44 -14.89 17.92
N ASP A 98 1.12 -15.03 17.86
CA ASP A 98 0.44 -16.07 17.06
C ASP A 98 0.52 -15.73 15.57
N TYR A 99 0.32 -14.45 15.23
CA TYR A 99 0.58 -13.94 13.88
C TYR A 99 2.01 -14.22 13.43
N ASP A 100 3.00 -13.86 14.26
CA ASP A 100 4.40 -14.08 13.95
C ASP A 100 4.73 -15.56 13.71
N ALA A 101 4.14 -16.45 14.50
CA ALA A 101 4.32 -17.90 14.35
C ALA A 101 3.76 -18.39 13.01
N LEU A 102 2.51 -18.06 12.70
CA LEU A 102 1.83 -18.48 11.48
C LEU A 102 2.54 -17.96 10.22
N VAL A 103 2.92 -16.68 10.18
CA VAL A 103 3.62 -16.11 9.03
C VAL A 103 4.98 -16.78 8.82
N LYS A 104 5.74 -17.04 9.89
CA LYS A 104 7.04 -17.73 9.79
C LYS A 104 6.89 -19.18 9.35
N GLU A 105 5.90 -19.90 9.88
CA GLU A 105 5.61 -21.28 9.52
C GLU A 105 5.20 -21.38 8.05
N ALA A 106 4.23 -20.58 7.61
CA ALA A 106 3.76 -20.53 6.23
C ALA A 106 4.89 -20.13 5.26
N SER A 107 5.78 -19.23 5.67
CA SER A 107 6.94 -18.82 4.87
C SER A 107 7.95 -19.95 4.68
N ALA A 108 8.12 -20.82 5.68
CA ALA A 108 9.04 -21.96 5.62
C ALA A 108 8.40 -23.25 5.07
N PHE A 109 7.08 -23.25 4.86
CA PHE A 109 6.32 -24.43 4.46
C PHE A 109 6.58 -24.83 3.00
N LEU A 110 6.98 -26.08 2.79
CA LEU A 110 7.35 -26.65 1.48
C LEU A 110 6.35 -27.72 0.98
N GLY A 111 5.18 -27.83 1.63
CA GLY A 111 4.15 -28.82 1.31
C GLY A 111 3.17 -28.35 0.23
N ASP A 112 1.88 -28.66 0.43
CA ASP A 112 0.82 -28.31 -0.52
C ASP A 112 0.63 -26.78 -0.63
N PRO A 113 0.58 -26.21 -1.86
CA PRO A 113 0.37 -24.77 -2.03
C PRO A 113 -0.96 -24.23 -1.49
N GLY A 114 -2.02 -25.05 -1.50
CA GLY A 114 -3.33 -24.68 -0.96
C GLY A 114 -3.29 -24.61 0.56
N GLU A 115 -2.63 -25.57 1.20
CA GLU A 115 -2.37 -25.55 2.65
C GLU A 115 -1.53 -24.32 3.04
N ARG A 116 -0.45 -24.03 2.30
CA ARG A 116 0.36 -22.81 2.52
C ARG A 116 -0.47 -21.54 2.43
N THR A 117 -1.37 -21.48 1.46
CA THR A 117 -2.27 -20.34 1.27
C THR A 117 -3.22 -20.19 2.46
N GLN A 118 -3.80 -21.28 2.96
CA GLN A 118 -4.66 -21.26 4.13
C GLN A 118 -3.90 -20.76 5.38
N MET A 119 -2.67 -21.20 5.60
CA MET A 119 -1.85 -20.74 6.73
C MET A 119 -1.63 -19.21 6.70
N PHE A 120 -1.41 -18.62 5.52
CA PHE A 120 -1.31 -17.17 5.38
C PHE A 120 -2.65 -16.47 5.60
N GLN A 121 -3.76 -17.04 5.15
CA GLN A 121 -5.10 -16.49 5.40
C GLN A 121 -5.46 -16.51 6.89
N ASP A 122 -5.05 -17.55 7.62
CA ASP A 122 -5.23 -17.64 9.07
C ASP A 122 -4.41 -16.55 9.79
N ALA A 123 -3.20 -16.25 9.33
CA ALA A 123 -2.42 -15.12 9.83
C ALA A 123 -3.07 -13.77 9.49
N GLU A 124 -3.50 -13.57 8.24
CA GLU A 124 -4.18 -12.35 7.80
C GLU A 124 -5.45 -12.08 8.62
N LYS A 125 -6.19 -13.13 8.98
CA LYS A 125 -7.37 -13.02 9.83
C LYS A 125 -7.04 -12.37 11.18
N ILE A 126 -5.95 -12.78 11.83
CA ILE A 126 -5.51 -12.17 13.10
C ILE A 126 -5.21 -10.68 12.90
N LEU A 127 -4.48 -10.33 11.84
CA LEU A 127 -4.11 -8.95 11.53
C LEU A 127 -5.32 -8.04 11.33
N VAL A 128 -6.35 -8.55 10.65
CA VAL A 128 -7.61 -7.84 10.37
C VAL A 128 -8.50 -7.78 11.61
N ASP A 129 -8.66 -8.88 12.34
CA ASP A 129 -9.51 -8.95 13.54
C ASP A 129 -8.96 -8.06 14.68
N ASP A 130 -7.64 -7.97 14.83
CA ASP A 130 -6.98 -7.06 15.78
C ASP A 130 -7.07 -5.58 15.34
N ALA A 131 -7.56 -5.31 14.12
CA ALA A 131 -7.55 -3.99 13.49
C ALA A 131 -6.16 -3.32 13.53
N ALA A 132 -5.10 -4.13 13.39
CA ALA A 132 -3.71 -3.64 13.40
C ALA A 132 -3.49 -2.58 12.33
N PHE A 133 -4.12 -2.79 11.17
CA PHE A 133 -4.24 -1.85 10.06
C PHE A 133 -5.67 -1.89 9.51
N VAL A 134 -6.12 -0.76 8.97
CA VAL A 134 -7.39 -0.67 8.23
C VAL A 134 -7.07 -0.72 6.73
N PHE A 135 -7.26 -1.90 6.13
CA PHE A 135 -7.02 -2.12 4.70
C PHE A 135 -8.12 -1.51 3.87
N ALA A 136 -7.77 -0.56 3.00
CA ALA A 136 -8.78 0.28 2.36
C ALA A 136 -9.03 -0.03 0.89
N TYR A 137 -7.97 -0.19 0.08
CA TYR A 137 -8.09 -0.49 -1.35
C TYR A 137 -6.78 -1.02 -1.93
N HIS A 138 -6.89 -1.73 -3.05
CA HIS A 138 -5.76 -2.06 -3.91
C HIS A 138 -5.55 -0.96 -4.95
N GLN A 139 -4.32 -0.51 -5.13
CA GLN A 139 -4.00 0.53 -6.11
C GLN A 139 -4.02 -0.06 -7.52
N THR A 140 -4.73 0.60 -8.43
CA THR A 140 -4.61 0.34 -9.87
C THR A 140 -3.79 1.47 -10.49
N PRO A 141 -2.60 1.18 -11.04
CA PRO A 141 -1.80 2.21 -11.68
C PRO A 141 -2.46 2.68 -12.98
N GLY A 142 -2.26 3.94 -13.31
CA GLY A 142 -2.70 4.54 -14.56
C GLY A 142 -1.54 5.28 -15.19
N ASP A 143 -1.09 4.81 -16.34
CA ASP A 143 0.05 5.38 -17.06
C ASP A 143 -0.37 6.01 -18.38
N MET A 144 0.24 7.15 -18.71
CA MET A 144 0.14 7.73 -20.05
C MET A 144 1.39 7.36 -20.84
N ILE A 145 1.24 6.37 -21.71
CA ILE A 145 2.32 5.87 -22.56
C ILE A 145 2.23 6.55 -23.92
N LYS A 146 3.38 6.98 -24.45
CA LYS A 146 3.42 7.56 -25.80
C LYS A 146 2.91 6.55 -26.82
N PRO A 147 2.10 6.96 -27.82
CA PRO A 147 1.45 6.03 -28.74
C PRO A 147 2.44 5.21 -29.59
N TYR A 148 3.67 5.70 -29.77
CA TYR A 148 4.76 5.01 -30.49
C TYR A 148 5.61 4.09 -29.61
N LEU A 149 5.32 3.98 -28.31
CA LEU A 149 5.87 2.91 -27.48
C LEU A 149 4.93 1.71 -27.60
N LYS A 150 5.47 0.58 -28.04
CA LYS A 150 4.75 -0.68 -28.30
C LYS A 150 5.46 -1.83 -27.61
N GLY A 151 4.78 -2.95 -27.40
CA GLY A 151 5.41 -4.13 -26.81
C GLY A 151 4.45 -5.03 -26.06
N PRO A 152 4.73 -6.34 -25.93
CA PRO A 152 3.93 -7.25 -25.11
C PRO A 152 3.74 -6.77 -23.66
N SER A 153 4.68 -5.98 -23.13
CA SER A 153 4.61 -5.42 -21.77
C SER A 153 3.64 -4.25 -21.63
N LEU A 154 3.06 -3.78 -22.74
CA LEU A 154 2.01 -2.76 -22.77
C LEU A 154 0.62 -3.36 -23.04
N GLU A 155 0.56 -4.67 -23.28
CA GLU A 155 -0.71 -5.36 -23.47
C GLU A 155 -1.41 -5.54 -22.12
N PRO A 156 -2.74 -5.47 -22.07
CA PRO A 156 -3.48 -5.70 -20.83
C PRO A 156 -3.19 -7.08 -20.22
N ASP A 157 -3.04 -7.13 -18.90
CA ASP A 157 -2.97 -8.38 -18.16
C ASP A 157 -4.32 -9.13 -18.14
N ALA A 158 -4.39 -10.26 -17.44
CA ALA A 158 -5.62 -11.05 -17.32
C ALA A 158 -6.79 -10.28 -16.65
N ASN A 159 -6.50 -9.17 -15.95
CA ASN A 159 -7.46 -8.29 -15.32
C ASN A 159 -7.80 -7.06 -16.19
N GLY A 160 -7.25 -6.97 -17.40
CA GLY A 160 -7.45 -5.86 -18.32
C GLY A 160 -6.63 -4.61 -17.98
N VAL A 161 -5.61 -4.73 -17.11
CA VAL A 161 -4.75 -3.61 -16.73
C VAL A 161 -3.58 -3.52 -17.72
N ALA A 162 -3.49 -2.41 -18.44
CA ALA A 162 -2.42 -2.15 -19.43
C ALA A 162 -1.32 -1.20 -18.90
N ALA A 163 -1.47 -0.71 -17.67
CA ALA A 163 -0.45 0.12 -17.01
C ALA A 163 0.78 -0.71 -16.63
N TRP A 164 1.91 -0.07 -16.35
CA TRP A 164 3.09 -0.75 -15.86
C TRP A 164 2.87 -1.16 -14.39
N HIS A 165 2.85 -2.46 -14.13
CA HIS A 165 2.66 -2.99 -12.77
C HIS A 165 3.40 -4.32 -12.53
N TRP A 166 3.58 -4.65 -11.25
CA TRP A 166 4.14 -5.95 -10.84
C TRP A 166 3.23 -7.12 -11.26
N PRO A 167 3.80 -8.31 -11.53
CA PRO A 167 5.23 -8.64 -11.58
C PRO A 167 5.94 -8.22 -12.88
N GLY A 168 5.26 -7.56 -13.81
CA GLY A 168 5.78 -7.18 -15.12
C GLY A 168 6.71 -5.96 -15.12
N PHE A 169 6.67 -5.10 -14.10
CA PHE A 169 7.54 -3.93 -13.99
C PHE A 169 7.59 -3.34 -12.58
N SER A 170 8.73 -2.76 -12.20
CA SER A 170 8.88 -1.88 -11.03
C SER A 170 9.76 -0.69 -11.41
N SER A 171 9.61 0.45 -10.75
CA SER A 171 10.50 1.61 -10.90
C SER A 171 11.96 1.34 -10.50
N PHE A 172 12.25 0.13 -10.01
CA PHE A 172 13.58 -0.38 -9.64
C PHE A 172 14.00 -1.58 -10.50
N SER A 173 13.25 -1.90 -11.56
CA SER A 173 13.56 -2.99 -12.50
C SER A 173 14.11 -2.42 -13.80
N ASP A 174 15.34 -2.80 -14.15
CA ASP A 174 15.99 -2.43 -15.41
C ASP A 174 15.48 -3.24 -16.62
N LEU A 175 14.48 -4.12 -16.43
CA LEU A 175 13.95 -4.98 -17.48
C LEU A 175 12.84 -4.27 -18.27
N LEU A 176 13.23 -3.37 -19.17
CA LEU A 176 12.45 -2.99 -20.36
C LEU A 176 12.28 -4.17 -21.35
N SER A 177 12.13 -5.40 -20.88
CA SER A 177 11.91 -6.54 -21.76
C SER A 177 10.58 -6.35 -22.46
N GLY A 178 10.58 -6.28 -23.79
CA GLY A 178 9.38 -6.23 -24.61
C GLY A 178 8.94 -4.84 -25.08
N VAL A 179 9.41 -3.73 -24.51
CA VAL A 179 9.01 -2.38 -24.99
C VAL A 179 9.96 -1.90 -26.08
N TYR A 180 9.41 -1.41 -27.19
CA TYR A 180 10.16 -0.85 -28.32
C TYR A 180 9.48 0.41 -28.88
N ILE A 181 10.26 1.23 -29.58
CA ILE A 181 9.77 2.36 -30.36
C ILE A 181 9.33 1.84 -31.73
N SER A 182 8.07 2.06 -32.09
CA SER A 182 7.54 1.66 -33.39
C SER A 182 8.06 2.55 -34.53
N ASN A 183 8.07 2.00 -35.75
CA ASN A 183 8.63 2.68 -36.93
C ASN A 183 7.87 3.96 -37.32
N ASP A 184 6.60 4.08 -36.90
CA ASP A 184 5.74 5.26 -37.08
C ASP A 184 6.03 6.37 -36.06
N VAL A 185 7.08 6.27 -35.23
CA VAL A 185 7.47 7.33 -34.29
C VAL A 185 7.64 8.71 -34.94
N SER A 186 8.02 8.75 -36.23
CA SER A 186 8.11 9.98 -37.01
C SER A 186 6.80 10.75 -37.07
N ASP A 187 5.66 10.06 -37.05
CA ASP A 187 4.33 10.64 -37.21
C ASP A 187 3.89 11.43 -35.97
N TYR A 188 4.55 11.17 -34.84
CA TYR A 188 4.31 11.83 -33.55
C TYR A 188 5.37 12.87 -33.19
N ARG A 189 6.46 12.96 -33.96
CA ARG A 189 7.45 14.04 -33.81
C ARG A 189 6.87 15.30 -34.43
N GLN A 190 6.26 16.14 -33.61
CA GLN A 190 6.01 17.52 -34.03
C GLN A 190 7.36 18.19 -34.32
N ALA A 191 7.48 18.86 -35.46
CA ALA A 191 8.64 19.69 -35.74
C ALA A 191 8.79 20.70 -34.59
N PRO A 192 10.02 20.95 -34.09
CA PRO A 192 10.21 21.99 -33.10
C PRO A 192 9.70 23.32 -33.67
N ASN A 193 8.80 23.97 -32.94
CA ASN A 193 8.41 25.36 -33.21
C ASN A 193 9.60 26.30 -32.97
#